data_AF-A0A1Y5KI90-F1
#
_entry.id   AF-A0A1Y5KI90-F1
#
_cell.length_a   1.000
_cell.length_b   1.000
_cell.length_c   1.000
_cell.angle_alpha   90.00
_cell.angle_beta   90.00
_cell.angle_gamma   90.00
#
_symmetry.space_group_name_H-M   'P 1'
#
loop_
_entity.id
_entity.type
_entity.pdbx_description
1 polymer ?
#
loop_
_entity_poly.entity_id
_entity_poly.type
_entity_poly.pdbx_seq_one_letter_code
_entity_poly.pdbx_strand_id
1 'polypeptide(L)' 'MNEELAISKLIPIIAPFLVIQLILMVIAITLCIKAEATRGPKPMWILIIIFVNIVGPVAFLIAGRKNER' A
#
# COMPACT_ATOMS: atom_id res chain seq x y z
N MET A 1 18.28 -10.08 29.18
CA MET A 1 17.22 -9.24 29.78
C MET A 1 17.16 -7.81 29.21
N ASN A 2 18.25 -7.26 28.64
CA ASN A 2 18.27 -5.87 28.15
C ASN A 2 17.84 -5.67 26.67
N GLU A 3 17.81 -6.73 25.86
CA GLU A 3 17.50 -6.63 24.42
C GLU A 3 15.99 -6.65 24.14
N GLU A 4 15.20 -7.40 24.90
CA GLU A 4 13.72 -7.40 24.76
C GLU A 4 13.09 -6.04 25.07
N LEU A 5 13.65 -5.31 26.04
CA LEU A 5 13.21 -3.95 26.38
C LEU A 5 13.50 -2.95 25.25
N ALA A 6 14.49 -3.22 24.38
CA ALA A 6 14.81 -2.35 23.26
C ALA A 6 13.79 -2.52 22.11
N ILE A 7 13.41 -3.75 21.79
CA ILE A 7 12.42 -4.04 20.73
C ILE A 7 11.04 -3.46 21.09
N SER A 8 10.62 -3.56 22.36
CA SER A 8 9.33 -3.04 22.82
C SER A 8 9.20 -1.51 22.68
N LYS A 9 10.32 -0.77 22.73
CA LYS A 9 10.35 0.69 22.48
C LYS A 9 10.21 1.05 21.00
N LEU A 10 10.56 0.15 20.08
CA LEU A 10 10.46 0.40 18.64
C LEU A 10 9.03 0.17 18.11
N ILE A 11 8.27 -0.74 18.72
CA ILE A 11 6.87 -1.04 18.36
C ILE A 11 6.01 0.22 18.23
N PRO A 12 5.89 1.12 19.23
CA PRO A 12 5.04 2.31 19.13
C PRO A 12 5.53 3.33 18.09
N ILE A 13 6.81 3.27 17.70
CA ILE A 13 7.39 4.13 16.66
C ILE A 13 7.08 3.58 15.26
N ILE A 14 7.13 2.25 15.07
CA ILE A 14 6.91 1.58 13.78
C ILE A 14 5.41 1.37 13.51
N ALA A 15 4.61 1.14 14.55
CA ALA A 15 3.16 0.94 14.46
C ALA A 15 2.43 1.98 13.57
N PRO A 16 2.63 3.31 13.72
CA PRO A 16 1.95 4.29 12.89
C PRO A 16 2.31 4.17 11.39
N PHE A 17 3.56 3.84 11.06
CA PHE A 17 3.96 3.62 9.67
C PHE A 17 3.25 2.41 9.05
N LEU A 18 3.14 1.31 9.80
CA LEU A 18 2.40 0.12 9.37
C LEU A 18 0.90 0.42 9.21
N VAL A 19 0.29 1.19 10.11
CA VAL A 19 -1.12 1.59 10.01
C VAL A 19 -1.36 2.41 8.75
N ILE A 20 -0.53 3.42 8.49
CA ILE A 20 -0.64 4.26 7.28
C ILE A 20 -0.46 3.41 6.03
N GLN A 21 0.54 2.50 6.03
CA GLN A 21 0.77 1.58 4.93
C GLN A 21 -0.45 0.69 4.65
N LEU A 22 -1.05 0.11 5.69
CA LEU A 22 -2.24 -0.75 5.54
C LEU A 22 -3.43 0.03 5.00
N ILE A 23 -3.69 1.23 5.53
CA ILE A 23 -4.76 2.11 5.04
C ILE A 23 -4.55 2.43 3.55
N LEU A 24 -3.33 2.82 3.18
CA LEU A 24 -2.99 3.16 1.80
C LEU A 24 -3.17 1.96 0.86
N MET A 25 -2.72 0.77 1.30
CA MET A 25 -2.86 -0.47 0.55
C MET A 25 -4.34 -0.82 0.33
N VAL A 26 -5.18 -0.77 1.36
CA VAL A 26 -6.62 -1.04 1.26
C VAL A 26 -7.31 -0.07 0.32
N ILE A 27 -6.98 1.23 0.41
CA ILE A 27 -7.53 2.26 -0.48
C ILE A 27 -7.12 1.97 -1.93
N ALA A 28 -5.84 1.70 -2.18
CA ALA A 28 -5.33 1.43 -3.52
C ALA A 28 -5.96 0.17 -4.13
N ILE A 29 -6.09 -0.93 -3.38
CA ILE A 29 -6.75 -2.16 -3.83
C ILE A 29 -8.23 -1.90 -4.14
N THR A 30 -8.94 -1.22 -3.23
CA THR A 30 -10.36 -0.89 -3.41
C THR A 30 -10.58 -0.07 -4.68
N LEU A 31 -9.74 0.93 -4.91
CA LEU A 31 -9.78 1.73 -6.13
C LEU A 31 -9.38 0.92 -7.37
N CYS A 32 -8.43 0.01 -7.27
CA CYS A 32 -8.03 -0.88 -8.36
C CYS A 32 -9.13 -1.83 -8.80
N ILE A 33 -9.89 -2.38 -7.84
CA ILE A 33 -11.02 -3.27 -8.13
C ILE A 33 -12.17 -2.47 -8.75
N LYS A 34 -12.48 -1.29 -8.18
CA LYS A 34 -13.55 -0.40 -8.64
C LYS A 34 -13.27 0.29 -9.97
N ALA A 35 -12.00 0.50 -10.33
CA ALA A 35 -11.65 1.17 -11.59
C ALA A 35 -12.17 0.37 -12.79
N GLU A 36 -12.91 1.00 -13.70
CA GLU A 36 -13.40 0.37 -14.93
C GLU A 36 -12.24 0.03 -15.87
N ALA A 37 -11.29 0.97 -16.00
CA ALA A 37 -10.06 0.80 -16.76
C ALA A 37 -8.83 1.23 -15.93
N THR A 38 -7.83 0.36 -15.89
CA THR A 38 -6.51 0.65 -15.32
C THR A 38 -5.47 0.77 -16.42
N ARG A 39 -4.37 1.49 -16.17
CA ARG A 39 -3.23 1.55 -17.12
C ARG A 39 -2.46 0.23 -17.05
N GLY A 40 -2.96 -0.80 -17.74
CA GLY A 40 -2.49 -2.19 -17.67
C GLY A 40 -3.52 -3.13 -17.01
N PRO A 41 -3.22 -4.44 -16.89
CA PRO A 41 -4.14 -5.41 -16.32
C PRO A 41 -4.42 -5.16 -14.82
N LYS A 42 -5.67 -5.26 -14.39
CA LYS A 42 -6.06 -5.18 -12.96
C LYS A 42 -5.22 -6.09 -12.04
N PRO A 43 -5.01 -7.40 -12.33
CA PRO A 43 -4.23 -8.27 -11.43
C PRO A 43 -2.76 -7.86 -11.32
N MET A 44 -2.17 -7.26 -12.37
CA MET A 44 -0.80 -6.75 -12.32
C MET A 44 -0.67 -5.66 -11.27
N TRP A 45 -1.62 -4.73 -11.21
CA TRP A 45 -1.63 -3.66 -10.20
C TRP A 45 -1.85 -4.19 -8.79
N ILE A 46 -2.72 -5.19 -8.59
CA ILE A 46 -2.92 -5.82 -7.29
C ILE A 46 -1.61 -6.44 -6.78
N LEU A 47 -0.87 -7.16 -7.64
CA LEU A 47 0.45 -7.69 -7.30
C LEU A 47 1.42 -6.57 -6.91
N ILE A 48 1.51 -5.50 -7.71
CA ILE A 48 2.40 -4.37 -7.40
C ILE A 48 2.06 -3.74 -6.05
N ILE A 49 0.78 -3.55 -5.75
CA ILE A 49 0.31 -2.96 -4.49
C ILE A 49 0.73 -3.82 -3.28
N ILE A 50 0.70 -5.14 -3.41
CA ILE A 50 1.03 -6.07 -2.32
C ILE A 50 2.56 -6.25 -2.16
N PHE A 51 3.29 -6.40 -3.26
CA PHE A 51 4.71 -6.78 -3.22
C PHE A 51 5.68 -5.59 -3.08
N VAL A 52 5.25 -4.37 -3.44
CA VAL A 52 6.13 -3.18 -3.47
C VAL A 52 5.86 -2.23 -2.28
N ASN A 53 5.26 -2.73 -1.19
CA ASN A 53 5.01 -2.00 0.07
C ASN A 53 4.31 -0.65 -0.13
N ILE A 54 4.92 0.49 0.26
CA ILE A 54 4.32 1.83 0.12
C ILE A 54 4.36 2.29 -1.35
N VAL A 55 5.39 1.91 -2.10
CA VAL A 55 5.58 2.36 -3.49
C VAL A 55 4.49 1.84 -4.41
N GLY A 56 4.03 0.59 -4.20
CA GLY A 56 2.97 -0.02 -5.02
C GLY A 56 1.62 0.73 -4.97
N PRO A 57 1.01 0.91 -3.78
CA PRO A 57 -0.18 1.73 -3.57
C PRO A 57 -0.03 3.15 -4.11
N VAL A 58 1.10 3.82 -3.83
CA VAL A 58 1.36 5.19 -4.32
C VAL A 58 1.39 5.23 -5.84
N ALA A 59 2.11 4.31 -6.48
CA ALA A 59 2.19 4.20 -7.94
C ALA A 59 0.82 3.96 -8.56
N PHE A 60 -0.02 3.11 -7.95
CA PHE A 60 -1.38 2.88 -8.42
C PHE A 60 -2.26 4.13 -8.30
N LEU A 61 -2.19 4.86 -7.20
CA LEU A 61 -3.00 6.06 -6.98
C LEU A 61 -2.66 7.19 -7.94
N ILE A 62 -1.37 7.34 -8.27
CA ILE A 62 -0.85 8.38 -9.17
C ILE A 62 -1.03 7.98 -10.64
N ALA A 63 -0.64 6.76 -11.02
CA ALA A 63 -0.53 6.34 -12.41
C ALA A 63 -1.44 5.16 -12.77
N GLY A 64 -1.90 4.34 -11.82
CA GLY A 64 -2.68 3.13 -12.12
C GLY A 64 -4.08 3.40 -12.67
N ARG A 65 -4.70 4.51 -12.26
CA ARG A 65 -6.03 4.92 -12.75
C ARG A 65 -5.89 5.52 -14.16
N LYS A 66 -6.61 4.97 -15.13
CA LYS A 66 -6.78 5.63 -16.43
C LYS A 66 -7.78 6.75 -16.20
N ASN A 67 -7.30 7.99 -16.08
CA ASN A 67 -8.18 9.15 -16.11
C ASN A 67 -8.88 9.14 -17.47
N GLU A 68 -10.16 8.80 -17.46
CA GLU A 68 -11.06 9.00 -18.58
C GLU A 68 -11.17 10.52 -18.76
N ARG A 69 -10.44 11.03 -19.75
CA ARG A 69 -10.83 12.26 -20.44
C ARG A 69 -11.68 11.85 -21.62
#